data_AF-A0A1H7SII1-F1
#
_entry.id   AF-A0A1H7SII1-F1
#
_cell.length_a   1.000
_cell.length_b   1.000
_cell.length_c   1.000
_cell.angle_alpha   90.00
_cell.angle_beta   90.00
_cell.angle_gamma   90.00
#
_symmetry.space_group_name_H-M   'P 1'
#
loop_
_entity.id
_entity.type
_entity.pdbx_description
1 polymer ?
#
loop_
_entity_poly.entity_id
_entity_poly.type
_entity_poly.pdbx_seq_one_letter_code
_entity_poly.pdbx_strand_id
1 'polypeptide(L)'
;MRARIHLAGGEASDYGEPSPLHLSSETFLAETAPHYPETHETRPEPYDVETHHERHTAAVSEWRTSVREHLRDRISIPTASGAHEVEVKYLG
;
A
#
# COMPACT_ATOMS: atom_id res chain seq x y z
N MET A 1 0.30 -1.83 7.32
CA MET A 1 -0.85 -2.75 7.23
C MET A 1 -0.59 -3.67 6.04
N ARG A 2 -0.36 -4.98 6.23
CA ARG A 2 -0.02 -5.92 5.14
C ARG A 2 -1.30 -6.67 4.76
N ALA A 3 -1.91 -6.35 3.63
CA ALA A 3 -3.00 -7.15 3.09
C ALA A 3 -2.41 -8.50 2.64
N ARG A 4 -2.88 -9.59 3.24
CA ARG A 4 -2.52 -10.96 2.85
C ARG A 4 -3.76 -11.60 2.26
N ILE A 5 -3.72 -11.99 0.99
CA ILE A 5 -4.77 -12.82 0.40
C ILE A 5 -4.43 -14.26 0.79
N HIS A 6 -5.06 -14.74 1.86
CA HIS A 6 -4.93 -16.13 2.29
C HIS A 6 -5.96 -17.00 1.57
N LEU A 7 -5.54 -18.20 1.16
CA LEU A 7 -6.48 -19.30 1.06
C LEU A 7 -7.02 -19.56 2.47
N ALA A 8 -8.34 -19.53 2.66
CA ALA A 8 -8.95 -19.78 3.96
C ALA A 8 -8.55 -21.18 4.48
N GLY A 9 -7.80 -21.25 5.59
CA GLY A 9 -7.34 -22.48 6.23
C GLY A 9 -5.84 -22.82 6.11
N GLY A 10 -5.02 -22.03 5.42
CA GLY A 10 -3.58 -22.30 5.25
C GLY A 10 -2.68 -21.45 6.15
N GLU A 11 -2.31 -21.95 7.33
CA GLU A 11 -1.22 -21.38 8.14
C GLU A 11 0.15 -21.87 7.62
N ALA A 12 0.90 -20.92 7.06
CA ALA A 12 2.34 -20.78 6.79
C ALA A 12 3.29 -21.98 6.53
N SER A 13 3.10 -23.18 7.04
CA SER A 13 4.10 -24.26 6.95
C SER A 13 3.84 -25.29 5.86
N ASP A 14 2.69 -25.25 5.18
CA ASP A 14 2.29 -26.29 4.22
C ASP A 14 1.50 -25.73 3.02
N TYR A 15 2.00 -24.65 2.42
CA TYR A 15 1.45 -24.22 1.13
C TYR A 15 1.82 -25.26 0.07
N GLY A 16 0.88 -26.15 -0.26
CA GLY A 16 0.95 -27.00 -1.43
C GLY A 16 0.95 -26.20 -2.73
N GLU A 17 1.12 -26.88 -3.85
CA GLU A 17 1.02 -26.23 -5.16
C GLU A 17 -0.44 -25.87 -5.49
N PRO A 18 -0.74 -24.61 -5.91
CA PRO A 18 0.21 -23.52 -6.14
C PRO A 18 0.51 -22.70 -4.87
N SER A 19 1.76 -22.23 -4.78
CA SER A 19 2.18 -21.30 -3.74
C SER A 19 1.37 -19.97 -3.75
N PRO A 20 1.17 -19.32 -2.59
CA PRO A 20 0.45 -18.05 -2.51
C PRO A 20 1.12 -16.93 -3.29
N LEU A 21 0.29 -16.06 -3.90
CA LEU A 21 0.75 -14.86 -4.58
C LEU A 21 1.02 -13.73 -3.56
N HIS A 22 2.24 -13.20 -3.58
CA HIS A 22 2.61 -12.02 -2.80
C HIS A 22 2.78 -10.82 -3.74
N LEU A 23 1.95 -9.79 -3.55
CA LEU A 23 1.99 -8.54 -4.32
C LEU A 23 2.45 -7.40 -3.42
N SER A 24 3.33 -6.53 -3.96
CA SER A 24 3.68 -5.27 -3.28
C SER A 24 2.45 -4.36 -3.25
N SER A 25 2.29 -3.58 -2.18
CA SER A 25 1.26 -2.52 -2.14
C SER A 25 1.44 -1.49 -3.25
N GLU A 26 2.68 -1.25 -3.68
CA GLU A 26 3.01 -0.32 -4.76
C GLU A 26 2.47 -0.79 -6.12
N THR A 27 2.20 -2.09 -6.29
CA THR A 27 1.58 -2.61 -7.51
C THR A 27 0.23 -1.96 -7.78
N PHE A 28 -0.50 -1.59 -6.72
CA PHE A 28 -1.83 -0.99 -6.78
C PHE A 28 -1.82 0.53 -6.94
N LEU A 29 -0.64 1.16 -6.94
CA LEU A 29 -0.49 2.61 -7.03
C LEU A 29 0.12 3.01 -8.37
N ALA A 30 -0.33 4.13 -8.92
CA ALA A 30 0.36 4.80 -10.01
C ALA A 30 1.76 5.24 -9.56
N GLU A 31 2.71 5.32 -10.49
CA GLU A 31 4.09 5.74 -10.19
C GLU A 31 4.16 7.19 -9.69
N THR A 32 3.14 8.00 -10.01
CA THR A 32 3.01 9.38 -9.55
C THR A 32 2.40 9.50 -8.15
N ALA A 33 2.07 8.38 -7.49
CA ALA A 33 1.48 8.41 -6.15
C ALA A 33 2.42 9.10 -5.16
N PRO A 34 1.90 9.97 -4.28
CA PRO A 34 2.71 10.59 -3.25
C PRO A 34 3.24 9.54 -2.28
N HIS A 35 4.50 9.66 -1.89
CA HIS A 35 5.08 8.84 -0.84
C HIS A 35 4.40 9.12 0.50
N TYR A 36 4.40 8.11 1.37
CA TYR A 36 3.91 8.26 2.72
C TYR A 36 4.77 9.28 3.49
N PRO A 37 4.19 10.29 4.14
CA PRO A 37 4.95 11.29 4.88
C PRO A 37 5.75 10.62 6.00
N GLU A 38 7.05 10.85 6.06
CA GLU A 38 7.89 10.36 7.13
C GLU A 38 7.94 11.35 8.30
N THR A 39 8.19 10.83 9.49
CA THR A 39 8.19 11.62 10.72
C THR A 39 9.25 12.73 10.70
N HIS A 40 10.36 12.54 9.99
CA HIS A 40 11.43 13.54 9.91
C HIS A 40 11.07 14.73 9.00
N GLU A 41 10.19 14.54 8.01
CA GLU A 41 9.81 15.58 7.04
C GLU A 41 8.91 16.65 7.67
N THR A 42 8.15 16.29 8.70
CA THR A 42 7.20 17.18 9.38
C THR A 42 7.74 17.78 10.68
N ARG A 43 9.02 17.52 10.99
CA ARG A 43 9.67 17.98 12.22
C ARG A 43 9.82 19.52 12.22
N PRO A 44 9.31 20.24 13.23
CA PRO A 44 9.53 21.67 13.37
C PRO A 44 10.94 21.98 13.90
N GLU A 45 11.41 23.19 13.60
CA GLU A 45 12.63 23.76 14.16
C GLU A 45 12.32 25.17 14.71
N PRO A 46 12.47 25.43 16.03
CA PRO A 46 12.89 24.48 17.08
C PRO A 46 11.89 23.35 17.32
N TYR A 47 12.38 22.24 17.89
CA TYR A 47 11.53 21.07 18.16
C TYR A 47 10.47 21.36 19.22
N ASP A 48 9.22 21.07 18.86
CA ASP A 48 8.06 21.04 19.75
C ASP A 48 7.20 19.82 19.40
N VAL A 49 6.85 19.01 20.40
CA VAL A 49 6.19 17.71 20.20
C VAL A 49 4.74 17.86 19.73
N GLU A 50 4.03 18.86 20.24
CA GLU A 50 2.63 19.11 19.88
C GLU A 50 2.54 19.59 18.43
N THR A 51 3.34 20.60 18.07
CA THR A 51 3.47 21.09 16.69
C THR A 51 3.89 19.98 15.73
N HIS A 52 4.85 19.13 16.12
CA HIS A 52 5.28 18.01 15.27
C HIS A 52 4.15 17.01 15.05
N HIS A 53 3.45 16.62 16.11
CA HIS A 53 2.31 15.71 16.03
C HIS A 53 1.20 16.28 15.12
N GLU A 54 0.84 17.54 15.28
CA GLU A 54 -0.16 18.21 14.44
C GLU A 54 0.24 18.24 12.97
N ARG A 55 1.48 18.65 12.66
CA ARG A 55 2.00 18.67 11.29
C ARG A 55 2.01 17.28 10.65
N HIS A 56 2.47 16.28 11.39
CA HIS A 56 2.50 14.91 10.88
C HIS A 56 1.10 14.36 10.64
N THR A 57 0.16 14.62 11.55
CA THR A 57 -1.24 14.20 11.42
C THR A 57 -1.93 14.86 10.22
N ALA A 58 -1.66 16.15 10.00
CA ALA A 58 -2.16 16.87 8.83
C ALA A 58 -1.60 16.29 7.53
N ALA A 59 -0.28 16.09 7.45
CA ALA A 59 0.38 15.51 6.27
C ALA A 59 -0.14 14.10 5.96
N VAL A 60 -0.31 13.24 6.97
CA VAL A 60 -0.87 11.90 6.78
C VAL A 60 -2.33 11.96 6.32
N SER A 61 -3.13 12.89 6.85
CA SER A 61 -4.53 13.06 6.44
C SER A 61 -4.65 13.51 4.98
N GLU A 62 -3.79 14.44 4.56
CA GLU A 62 -3.69 14.89 3.16
C GLU A 62 -3.24 13.74 2.25
N TRP A 63 -2.18 13.04 2.63
CA TRP A 63 -1.69 11.87 1.90
C TRP A 63 -2.76 10.79 1.73
N ARG A 64 -3.53 10.45 2.78
CA ARG A 64 -4.61 9.45 2.70
C ARG A 64 -5.70 9.82 1.70
N THR A 65 -5.93 11.12 1.53
CA THR A 65 -6.91 11.63 0.56
C THR A 65 -6.33 11.56 -0.85
N SER A 66 -5.12 12.07 -1.04
CA SER A 66 -4.45 12.14 -2.35
C SER A 66 -4.09 10.75 -2.92
N VAL A 67 -3.62 9.82 -2.08
CA VAL A 67 -3.19 8.49 -2.54
C VAL A 67 -4.34 7.67 -3.16
N ARG A 68 -5.60 7.93 -2.77
CA ARG A 68 -6.77 7.26 -3.33
C ARG A 68 -6.99 7.59 -4.80
N GLU A 69 -6.63 8.80 -5.22
CA GLU A 69 -6.71 9.23 -6.62
C GLU A 69 -5.65 8.54 -7.50
N HIS A 70 -4.69 7.86 -6.87
CA HIS A 70 -3.60 7.15 -7.54
C HIS A 70 -3.76 5.64 -7.55
N LEU A 71 -4.91 5.12 -7.11
CA LEU A 71 -5.22 3.69 -7.18
C LEU A 71 -5.38 3.27 -8.64
N ARG A 72 -4.72 2.18 -9.03
CA ARG A 72 -4.88 1.57 -10.34
C ARG A 72 -6.12 0.69 -10.37
N ASP A 73 -6.93 0.81 -11.41
CA ASP A 73 -8.07 -0.08 -11.65
C ASP A 73 -7.65 -1.41 -12.27
N ARG A 74 -6.45 -1.49 -12.85
CA ARG A 74 -5.88 -2.71 -13.41
C ARG A 74 -4.44 -2.91 -12.97
N ILE A 75 -4.08 -4.16 -12.69
CA ILE A 75 -2.72 -4.55 -12.34
C ILE A 75 -2.30 -5.77 -13.16
N SER A 76 -1.00 -5.92 -13.34
CA SER A 76 -0.40 -7.07 -14.02
C SER A 76 0.20 -8.01 -12.99
N ILE A 77 -0.21 -9.28 -13.03
CA ILE A 77 0.27 -10.34 -12.15
C ILE A 77 1.20 -11.27 -12.93
N PRO A 78 2.45 -11.50 -12.48
CA PRO A 78 3.34 -12.45 -13.13
C PRO A 78 2.85 -13.89 -12.94
N THR A 79 2.78 -14.66 -14.03
CA THR A 79 2.45 -16.09 -14.02
C THR A 79 3.49 -16.88 -14.80
N ALA A 80 3.48 -18.22 -14.67
CA ALA A 80 4.37 -19.10 -15.44
C ALA A 80 4.18 -18.98 -16.96
N SER A 81 3.01 -18.53 -17.42
CA SER A 81 2.68 -18.32 -18.84
C SER A 81 2.86 -16.87 -19.29
N GLY A 82 3.37 -15.99 -18.44
CA GLY A 82 3.52 -14.55 -18.69
C GLY A 82 2.66 -13.68 -17.79
N ALA A 83 2.72 -12.37 -18.01
CA ALA A 83 1.91 -11.39 -17.29
C ALA A 83 0.41 -11.55 -17.58
N HIS A 84 -0.41 -11.60 -16.53
CA HIS A 84 -1.86 -11.64 -16.63
C HIS A 84 -2.46 -10.37 -16.02
N GLU A 85 -3.23 -9.63 -16.80
CA GLU A 85 -3.89 -8.41 -16.34
C GLU A 85 -5.21 -8.74 -15.64
N VAL A 86 -5.43 -8.12 -14.48
CA VAL A 86 -6.67 -8.25 -13.71
C VAL A 86 -7.23 -6.87 -13.37
N GLU A 87 -8.55 -6.78 -13.28
CA GLU A 87 -9.24 -5.62 -12.75
C GLU A 87 -9.29 -5.69 -11.22
N VAL A 88 -9.03 -4.56 -10.56
CA VAL A 88 -9.06 -4.42 -9.11
C VAL A 88 -10.34 -3.70 -8.71
N LYS A 89 -11.12 -4.31 -7.82
CA LYS A 89 -12.30 -3.69 -7.22
C LYS A 89 -12.02 -3.33 -5.77
N TYR A 90 -11.93 -2.03 -5.49
CA TYR A 90 -11.74 -1.53 -4.14
C TYR A 90 -13.07 -1.52 -3.37
N LEU A 91 -13.06 -2.10 -2.18
CA LEU A 91 -14.20 -2.06 -1.26
C LEU A 91 -14.01 -0.82 -0.38
N GLY A 92 -14.89 0.16 -0.57
CA GLY A 92 -14.88 1.45 0.15
C GLY A 92 -15.25 1.30 1.62
#